data_AF-A0A7C4H3D7-F1
#
_entry.id   AF-A0A7C4H3D7-F1
#
_cell.length_a   1.000
_cell.length_b   1.000
_cell.length_c   1.000
_cell.angle_alpha   90.00
_cell.angle_beta   90.00
_cell.angle_gamma   90.00
#
_symmetry.space_group_name_H-M   'P 1'
#
loop_
_entity.id
_entity.type
_entity.pdbx_description
1 polymer ?
#
loop_
_entity_poly.entity_id
_entity_poly.type
_entity_poly.pdbx_seq_one_letter_code
_entity_poly.pdbx_strand_id
1 'polypeptide(L)' 'MKEKNEIIVSVRIPKNIFKKLEEISIKEERSKAYILRKAVIKYLEEMNKNVNTN' A
#
# COMPACT_ATOMS: atom_id res chain seq x y z
N MET A 1 -16.55 17.56 -11.99
CA MET A 1 -15.44 17.05 -11.14
C MET A 1 -14.96 15.76 -11.78
N LYS A 2 -13.66 15.58 -12.06
CA LYS A 2 -13.16 14.30 -12.58
C LYS A 2 -13.44 13.23 -11.53
N GLU A 3 -14.13 12.14 -11.90
CA GLU A 3 -14.30 10.99 -11.01
C GLU A 3 -12.92 10.51 -10.57
N LYS A 4 -12.66 10.58 -9.28
CA LYS A 4 -11.53 9.88 -8.69
C LYS A 4 -11.96 8.41 -8.62
N ASN A 5 -11.43 7.57 -9.51
CA ASN A 5 -11.59 6.11 -9.47
C ASN A 5 -10.84 5.52 -8.25
N GLU A 6 -11.23 5.94 -7.04
CA GLU A 6 -10.69 5.46 -5.78
C GLU A 6 -11.76 4.64 -5.06
N ILE A 7 -11.39 3.45 -4.57
CA ILE A 7 -12.26 2.58 -3.77
C ILE A 7 -11.69 2.54 -2.35
N ILE A 8 -12.56 2.57 -1.34
CA ILE A 8 -12.18 2.38 0.06
C ILE A 8 -12.23 0.89 0.40
N VAL A 9 -11.13 0.36 0.93
CA VAL A 9 -11.04 -1.03 1.38
C VAL A 9 -10.76 -1.04 2.88
N SER A 10 -11.51 -1.84 3.62
CA SER A 10 -11.27 -2.10 5.05
C SER A 10 -10.62 -3.47 5.21
N VAL A 11 -9.49 -3.53 5.92
CA VAL A 11 -8.72 -4.77 6.12
C VAL A 11 -8.29 -4.90 7.58
N ARG A 12 -8.19 -6.14 8.05
CA ARG A 12 -7.58 -6.45 9.35
C ARG A 12 -6.09 -6.70 9.15
N ILE A 13 -5.25 -5.97 9.87
CA ILE A 13 -3.79 -6.18 9.86
C ILE A 13 -3.26 -6.34 11.28
N PRO A 14 -2.16 -7.08 11.47
CA PRO A 14 -1.48 -7.17 12.76
C PRO A 14 -1.05 -5.80 13.29
N LYS A 15 -1.18 -5.59 14.61
CA LYS A 15 -0.89 -4.30 15.26
C LYS A 15 0.55 -3.83 15.06
N ASN A 16 1.50 -4.76 15.02
CA ASN A 16 2.92 -4.46 14.74
C ASN A 16 3.14 -3.90 13.32
N ILE A 17 2.39 -4.41 12.32
CA ILE A 17 2.46 -3.88 10.95
C ILE A 17 1.87 -2.48 10.89
N PHE A 18 0.75 -2.24 11.56
CA PHE A 18 0.16 -0.90 11.65
C PHE A 18 1.13 0.11 12.27
N LYS A 19 1.84 -0.26 13.35
CA LYS A 19 2.86 0.62 13.96
C LYS A 19 3.98 0.98 12.99
N LYS A 20 4.52 0.00 12.27
CA LYS A 20 5.55 0.25 11.23
C LYS A 20 5.03 1.18 10.14
N LEU A 21 3.78 0.99 9.69
CA LEU A 21 3.14 1.87 8.71
C LEU A 21 3.05 3.30 9.22
N GLU A 22 2.71 3.48 10.50
CA GLU A 22 2.63 4.79 11.14
C GLU A 22 3.99 5.48 11.24
N GLU A 23 5.03 4.76 11.67
CA GLU A 23 6.41 5.26 11.72
C GLU A 23 6.90 5.73 10.34
N ILE A 24 6.66 4.94 9.28
CA ILE A 24 7.02 5.31 7.91
C ILE A 24 6.22 6.54 7.46
N SER A 25 4.93 6.60 7.78
CA SER A 25 4.08 7.74 7.40
C SER A 25 4.57 9.06 7.99
N ILE A 26 5.05 9.03 9.23
CA ILE A 26 5.67 10.19 9.90
C ILE A 26 7.00 10.53 9.24
N LYS A 27 7.87 9.54 9.04
CA LYS A 27 9.21 9.74 8.47
C LYS A 27 9.17 10.32 7.04
N GLU A 28 8.23 9.90 6.22
CA GLU A 28 8.11 10.37 4.83
C GLU A 28 7.19 11.59 4.68
N GLU A 29 6.58 12.08 5.76
CA GLU A 29 5.58 13.15 5.72
C GLU A 29 4.42 12.84 4.74
N ARG A 30 3.96 11.58 4.74
CA ARG A 30 2.89 11.09 3.86
C ARG A 30 1.78 10.42 4.65
N SER A 31 0.60 10.35 4.05
CA SER A 31 -0.52 9.62 4.67
C SER A 31 -0.27 8.11 4.69
N LYS A 32 -0.79 7.43 5.71
CA LYS A 32 -0.78 5.95 5.80
C LYS A 32 -1.34 5.30 4.52
N ALA A 33 -2.39 5.89 3.94
CA ALA A 33 -2.97 5.42 2.67
C ALA A 33 -2.00 5.53 1.49
N TYR A 34 -1.20 6.60 1.42
CA TYR A 34 -0.19 6.75 0.38
C TYR A 34 0.89 5.66 0.48
N ILE A 35 1.41 5.43 1.69
CA ILE A 35 2.41 4.39 1.94
C ILE A 35 1.85 3.00 1.61
N LEU A 36 0.62 2.70 2.06
CA LEU A 36 -0.03 1.43 1.78
C LEU A 36 -0.25 1.20 0.28
N ARG A 37 -0.69 2.23 -0.47
CA ARG A 37 -0.82 2.14 -1.93
C ARG A 37 0.50 1.80 -2.62
N LYS A 38 1.60 2.46 -2.24
CA LYS A 38 2.93 2.16 -2.79
C LYS A 38 3.34 0.71 -2.50
N ALA A 39 3.12 0.24 -1.28
CA ALA A 39 3.44 -1.13 -0.90
C ALA A 39 2.65 -2.15 -1.72
N VAL A 40 1.33 -1.93 -1.89
CA VAL A 40 0.47 -2.82 -2.69
C VAL A 40 0.86 -2.82 -4.16
N ILE A 41 1.10 -1.65 -4.77
CA ILE A 41 1.52 -1.56 -6.18
C ILE A 41 2.84 -2.32 -6.39
N LYS A 42 3.84 -2.09 -5.53
CA LYS A 42 5.12 -2.77 -5.62
C LYS A 42 4.98 -4.29 -5.51
N TYR A 43 4.17 -4.77 -4.57
CA TYR A 43 3.92 -6.21 -4.40
C TYR A 43 3.26 -6.83 -5.64
N LEU A 44 2.27 -6.15 -6.25
CA LEU A 44 1.63 -6.61 -7.48
C LEU A 44 2.60 -6.66 -8.67
N GLU A 45 3.47 -5.65 -8.80
CA GLU A 45 4.52 -5.65 -9.83
C GLU A 45 5.49 -6.82 -9.66
N GLU A 46 5.90 -7.12 -8.42
CA GLU A 46 6.75 -8.27 -8.10
C GLU A 46 6.06 -9.60 -8.43
N MET A 47 4.77 -9.75 -8.08
CA MET A 47 3.99 -10.93 -8.44
C MET A 47 3.90 -11.13 -9.95
N ASN A 48 3.63 -10.07 -10.71
CA ASN A 48 3.52 -10.15 -12.18
C ASN A 48 4.84 -10.50 -12.85
N LYS A 49 5.98 -10.04 -12.31
CA LYS A 49 7.31 -10.43 -12.82
C LYS A 49 7.56 -11.93 -12.66
N ASN A 50 7.15 -12.49 -11.52
CA ASN A 50 7.36 -13.91 -11.22
C ASN A 50 6.49 -14.85 -12.07
N VAL A 51 5.35 -14.36 -12.59
CA VAL A 51 4.45 -15.15 -13.45
C VAL A 51 4.96 -15.23 -14.90
N ASN A 52 5.71 -14.22 -15.38
CA ASN A 52 6.22 -14.18 -16.76
C ASN A 52 7.59 -14.86 -16.97
N THR A 53 8.12 -15.52 -15.94
CA THR A 53 9.39 -16.29 -15.99
C THR A 53 9.20 -17.81 -15.86
N ASN A 54 7.96 -18.30 -15.93
CA ASN A 54 7.61 -19.71 -16.09
C ASN A 54 6.85 -19.93 -17.41
#